data_AF-A0A6M0ATD1-F1
#
_entry.id   AF-A0A6M0ATD1-F1
#
_cell.length_a   1.000
_cell.length_b   1.000
_cell.length_c   1.000
_cell.angle_alpha   90.00
_cell.angle_beta   90.00
_cell.angle_gamma   90.00
#
_symmetry.space_group_name_H-M   'P 1'
#
loop_
_entity.id
_entity.type
_entity.pdbx_description
1 polymer ?
#
loop_
_entity_poly.entity_id
_entity_poly.type
_entity_poly.pdbx_seq_one_letter_code
_entity_poly.pdbx_strand_id
1 'polypeptide(L)'
;DGLSKQIIRETDGAEIWVINPKDLELTTDSIIPAKQVQTWGADQSVGTEMAFGINSMGIKKDELTTVHNVTITRDGDEEGAKGKFKFIPITKYAPVAAWGDPISSEHIVPPEPNDDPFIEDVFFSFQIVPAEQPKPGETDVIGVEHLLYDTLPIDNSYIWETIAAFIPDASLTTEEEKRDRINETVESNSERDDLLTALGFDTSKVSIHSGVSDSFIFAPQVS
;
A
#
# COMPACT_ATOMS: atom_id res chain seq x y z
N ASP A 1 17.47 -4.28 11.26
CA ASP A 1 16.23 -5.00 10.90
C ASP A 1 15.28 -3.95 10.36
N GLY A 2 15.33 -3.69 9.04
CA GLY A 2 14.73 -2.51 8.39
C GLY A 2 13.40 -2.77 7.67
N LEU A 3 12.94 -4.02 7.69
CA LEU A 3 11.66 -4.41 7.11
C LEU A 3 10.54 -4.09 8.10
N SER A 4 9.65 -3.17 7.75
CA SER A 4 8.54 -2.79 8.63
C SER A 4 7.27 -3.62 8.38
N LYS A 5 7.01 -4.03 7.13
CA LYS A 5 5.85 -4.85 6.77
C LYS A 5 6.00 -5.46 5.37
N GLN A 6 5.46 -6.66 5.17
CA GLN A 6 5.21 -7.24 3.85
C GLN A 6 3.70 -7.23 3.61
N ILE A 7 3.25 -6.70 2.46
CA ILE A 7 1.85 -6.64 2.06
C ILE A 7 1.72 -7.33 0.70
N ILE A 8 0.78 -8.25 0.56
CA ILE A 8 0.46 -8.84 -0.75
C ILE A 8 -0.66 -7.99 -1.34
N ARG A 9 -0.43 -7.39 -2.52
CA ARG A 9 -1.44 -6.58 -3.20
C ARG A 9 -2.54 -7.50 -3.73
N GLU A 10 -3.78 -7.29 -3.28
CA GLU A 10 -4.92 -8.16 -3.65
C GLU A 10 -5.24 -8.16 -5.15
N THR A 11 -4.81 -7.15 -5.89
CA THR A 11 -5.14 -6.97 -7.31
C THR A 11 -4.31 -7.85 -8.25
N ASP A 12 -3.04 -8.08 -7.94
CA ASP A 12 -2.06 -8.78 -8.81
C ASP A 12 -1.23 -9.83 -8.06
N GLY A 13 -1.41 -9.98 -6.74
CA GLY A 13 -0.63 -10.88 -5.90
C GLY A 13 0.83 -10.43 -5.71
N ALA A 14 1.19 -9.21 -6.11
CA ALA A 14 2.55 -8.71 -5.98
C ALA A 14 2.92 -8.44 -4.52
N GLU A 15 4.12 -8.86 -4.12
CA GLU A 15 4.66 -8.59 -2.80
C GLU A 15 5.17 -7.15 -2.73
N ILE A 16 4.56 -6.35 -1.85
CA ILE A 16 4.96 -4.99 -1.52
C ILE A 16 5.72 -5.02 -0.20
N TRP A 17 6.99 -4.65 -0.26
CA TRP A 17 7.84 -4.49 0.90
C TRP A 17 7.78 -3.04 1.39
N VAL A 18 7.35 -2.85 2.63
CA VAL A 18 7.37 -1.54 3.29
C VAL A 18 8.64 -1.47 4.13
N ILE A 19 9.60 -0.66 3.67
CA ILE A 19 10.91 -0.49 4.29
C ILE A 19 10.97 0.90 4.92
N ASN A 20 11.51 0.99 6.13
CA ASN A 20 11.80 2.30 6.72
C ASN A 20 12.89 2.99 5.88
N PRO A 21 12.64 4.19 5.32
CA PRO A 21 13.64 4.87 4.50
C PRO A 21 14.95 5.13 5.26
N LYS A 22 14.92 5.30 6.59
CA LYS A 22 16.16 5.50 7.38
C LYS A 22 17.11 4.30 7.36
N ASP A 23 16.56 3.11 7.14
CA ASP A 23 17.28 1.84 7.13
C ASP A 23 17.42 1.29 5.70
N LEU A 24 17.02 2.06 4.68
CA LEU A 24 17.13 1.66 3.28
C LEU A 24 18.56 1.89 2.78
N GLU A 25 19.24 0.80 2.48
CA GLU A 25 20.54 0.79 1.82
C GLU A 25 20.53 -0.31 0.76
N LEU A 26 20.88 0.05 -0.47
CA LEU A 26 21.04 -0.89 -1.58
C LEU A 26 22.46 -0.78 -2.10
N THR A 27 23.14 -1.90 -2.19
CA THR A 27 24.49 -1.95 -2.75
C THR A 27 24.46 -2.78 -4.00
N THR A 28 24.85 -2.19 -5.13
CA THR A 28 25.21 -3.00 -6.28
C THR A 28 26.56 -3.63 -5.94
N ASP A 29 26.77 -4.92 -6.16
CA ASP A 29 28.10 -5.51 -5.99
C ASP A 29 28.51 -6.13 -7.32
N SER A 30 29.67 -5.71 -7.81
CA SER A 30 30.25 -6.20 -9.06
C SER A 30 31.66 -6.64 -8.77
N ILE A 31 32.07 -7.71 -9.45
CA ILE A 31 33.47 -8.15 -9.49
C ILE A 31 34.23 -7.52 -10.67
N ILE A 32 33.52 -6.90 -11.61
CA ILE A 32 34.09 -6.25 -12.78
C ILE A 32 34.11 -4.74 -12.53
N PRO A 33 35.29 -4.10 -12.57
CA PRO A 33 35.39 -2.66 -12.42
C PRO A 33 34.86 -1.92 -13.66
N ALA A 34 34.29 -0.74 -13.45
CA ALA A 34 33.69 0.07 -14.51
C ALA A 34 34.48 1.35 -14.79
N LYS A 35 34.65 1.69 -16.08
CA LYS A 35 35.25 2.95 -16.51
C LYS A 35 34.22 4.05 -16.73
N GLN A 36 33.04 3.67 -17.20
CA GLN A 36 31.91 4.55 -17.37
C GLN A 36 30.87 4.21 -16.32
N VAL A 37 30.48 5.24 -15.59
CA VAL A 37 29.49 5.12 -14.52
C VAL A 37 28.32 6.00 -14.90
N GLN A 38 27.14 5.41 -14.97
CA GLN A 38 25.92 6.05 -15.46
C GLN A 38 24.79 5.88 -14.46
N THR A 39 23.97 6.93 -14.36
CA THR A 39 22.69 6.88 -13.65
C THR A 39 21.61 7.39 -14.60
N TRP A 40 20.59 6.58 -14.88
CA TRP A 40 19.58 6.87 -15.90
C TRP A 40 20.20 7.22 -17.27
N GLY A 41 21.27 6.49 -17.66
CA GLY A 41 21.97 6.70 -18.94
C GLY A 41 22.78 8.00 -19.04
N ALA A 42 22.84 8.81 -17.98
CA ALA A 42 23.67 10.00 -17.91
C ALA A 42 24.99 9.70 -17.17
N ASP A 43 26.12 10.07 -17.77
CA ASP A 43 27.44 9.87 -17.19
C ASP A 43 27.59 10.62 -15.85
N GLN A 44 28.14 9.93 -14.86
CA GLN A 44 28.45 10.44 -13.54
C GLN A 44 29.96 10.52 -13.34
N SER A 45 30.43 11.67 -12.85
CA SER A 45 31.83 11.81 -12.44
C SER A 45 31.99 11.30 -11.02
N VAL A 46 32.69 10.17 -10.87
CA VAL A 46 32.90 9.49 -9.59
C VAL A 46 34.32 9.63 -9.03
N GLY A 47 35.24 10.27 -9.77
CA GLY A 47 36.60 10.57 -9.29
C GLY A 47 37.45 9.32 -9.00
N THR A 48 37.27 8.25 -9.77
CA THR A 48 37.92 6.95 -9.56
C THR A 48 39.02 6.69 -10.59
N GLU A 49 39.91 5.75 -10.29
CA GLU A 49 40.93 5.29 -11.24
C GLU A 49 40.28 4.52 -12.41
N MET A 50 40.67 4.89 -13.64
CA MET A 50 40.15 4.33 -14.90
C MET A 50 41.26 3.74 -15.78
N ALA A 51 42.53 3.91 -15.39
CA ALA A 51 43.71 3.39 -16.05
C ALA A 51 43.95 1.91 -15.71
N PHE A 52 42.97 1.07 -16.02
CA PHE A 52 43.03 -0.38 -15.84
C PHE A 52 42.63 -1.13 -17.12
N GLY A 53 43.13 -2.35 -17.29
CA GLY A 53 42.87 -3.24 -18.42
C GLY A 53 42.40 -4.61 -17.95
N ILE A 54 42.60 -5.63 -18.78
CA ILE A 54 42.50 -7.05 -18.36
C ILE A 54 43.84 -7.71 -18.66
N ASN A 55 44.76 -7.63 -17.70
CA ASN A 55 46.13 -8.13 -17.85
C ASN A 55 46.17 -9.62 -18.23
N SER A 56 45.32 -10.44 -17.58
CA SER A 56 45.20 -11.87 -17.86
C SER A 56 44.74 -12.21 -19.28
N MET A 57 44.20 -11.24 -20.02
CA MET A 57 43.73 -11.39 -21.39
C MET A 57 44.51 -10.51 -22.39
N GLY A 58 45.51 -9.76 -21.93
CA GLY A 58 46.27 -8.84 -22.79
C GLY A 58 45.44 -7.65 -23.32
N ILE A 59 44.27 -7.37 -22.74
CA ILE A 59 43.41 -6.26 -23.17
C ILE A 59 43.88 -4.98 -22.51
N LYS A 60 44.27 -4.00 -23.34
CA LYS A 60 44.78 -2.73 -22.85
C LYS A 60 43.67 -1.84 -22.32
N LYS A 61 44.04 -0.86 -21.49
CA LYS A 61 43.08 0.10 -20.94
C LYS A 61 42.26 0.82 -22.01
N ASP A 62 42.83 1.13 -23.17
CA ASP A 62 42.14 1.88 -24.22
C ASP A 62 41.19 1.00 -25.05
N GLU A 63 41.31 -0.32 -24.94
CA GLU A 63 40.48 -1.31 -25.63
C GLU A 63 39.33 -1.81 -24.75
N LEU A 64 39.43 -1.58 -23.44
CA LEU A 64 38.44 -2.03 -22.45
C LEU A 64 37.32 -0.98 -22.28
N THR A 65 36.10 -1.34 -22.68
CA THR A 65 34.89 -0.57 -22.38
C THR A 65 34.05 -1.30 -21.34
N THR A 66 33.86 -0.69 -20.17
CA THR A 66 33.00 -1.21 -19.10
C THR A 66 32.06 -0.12 -18.61
N VAL A 67 30.76 -0.39 -18.64
CA VAL A 67 29.70 0.56 -18.27
C VAL A 67 28.90 -0.01 -17.10
N HIS A 68 28.78 0.76 -16.03
CA HIS A 68 27.88 0.46 -14.92
C HIS A 68 26.73 1.48 -14.94
N ASN A 69 25.55 1.05 -15.38
CA ASN A 69 24.36 1.89 -15.39
C ASN A 69 23.36 1.43 -14.34
N VAL A 70 22.91 2.36 -13.49
CA VAL A 70 21.82 2.13 -12.54
C VAL A 70 20.61 2.96 -12.94
N THR A 71 19.47 2.29 -13.10
CA THR A 71 18.17 2.92 -13.37
C THR A 71 17.18 2.51 -12.28
N ILE A 72 16.61 3.49 -11.60
CA ILE A 72 15.54 3.28 -10.60
C ILE A 72 14.28 3.95 -11.15
N THR A 73 13.16 3.24 -11.12
CA THR A 73 11.85 3.74 -11.57
C THR A 73 10.83 3.61 -10.45
N ARG A 74 9.84 4.51 -10.44
CA ARG A 74 8.66 4.43 -9.60
C ARG A 74 7.47 4.15 -10.50
N ASP A 75 6.83 2.99 -10.37
CA ASP A 75 5.68 2.60 -11.20
C ASP A 75 5.96 2.68 -12.72
N GLY A 76 7.22 2.45 -13.12
CA GLY A 76 7.68 2.56 -14.51
C GLY A 76 8.10 3.97 -14.96
N ASP A 77 7.95 4.99 -14.11
CA ASP A 77 8.42 6.36 -14.36
C ASP A 77 9.81 6.60 -13.75
N GLU A 78 10.74 7.10 -14.56
CA GLU A 78 12.09 7.47 -14.12
C GLU A 78 12.11 8.79 -13.35
N GLU A 79 11.31 9.78 -13.77
CA GLU A 79 11.32 11.12 -13.18
C GLU A 79 10.84 11.09 -11.72
N GLY A 80 9.83 10.26 -11.43
CA GLY A 80 9.35 10.04 -10.06
C GLY A 80 10.39 9.48 -9.08
N ALA A 81 11.47 8.87 -9.58
CA ALA A 81 12.57 8.31 -8.77
C ALA A 81 13.83 9.19 -8.76
N LYS A 82 14.00 10.10 -9.73
CA LYS A 82 15.17 10.99 -9.80
C LYS A 82 15.24 11.90 -8.57
N GLY A 83 16.45 12.06 -8.05
CA GLY A 83 16.71 12.89 -6.86
C GLY A 83 16.17 12.33 -5.53
N LYS A 84 15.54 11.14 -5.53
CA LYS A 84 15.14 10.45 -4.29
C LYS A 84 16.25 9.61 -3.69
N PHE A 85 17.29 9.30 -4.48
CA PHE A 85 18.42 8.50 -4.08
C PHE A 85 19.73 9.25 -4.28
N LYS A 86 20.67 9.02 -3.36
CA LYS A 86 22.06 9.41 -3.44
C LYS A 86 22.90 8.19 -3.78
N PHE A 87 23.77 8.35 -4.76
CA PHE A 87 24.72 7.33 -5.20
C PHE A 87 26.09 7.68 -4.65
N ILE A 88 26.63 6.81 -3.81
CA ILE A 88 27.97 6.93 -3.23
C ILE A 88 28.83 5.87 -3.92
N PRO A 89 29.86 6.24 -4.70
CA PRO A 89 30.72 5.27 -5.35
C PRO A 89 31.51 4.48 -4.31
N ILE A 90 31.60 3.16 -4.50
CA ILE A 90 32.44 2.25 -3.73
C ILE A 90 33.63 1.89 -4.59
N THR A 91 34.82 2.31 -4.15
CA THR A 91 36.09 1.90 -4.75
C THR A 91 36.70 0.74 -3.98
N LYS A 92 37.46 -0.10 -4.69
CA LYS A 92 38.20 -1.23 -4.11
C LYS A 92 39.57 -1.35 -4.76
N TYR A 93 40.46 -2.06 -4.08
CA TYR A 93 41.76 -2.46 -4.62
C TYR A 93 41.58 -3.56 -5.66
N ALA A 94 42.03 -3.32 -6.89
CA ALA A 94 41.97 -4.28 -7.97
C ALA A 94 43.36 -4.93 -8.19
N PRO A 95 43.51 -6.27 -8.15
CA PRO A 95 44.80 -6.91 -8.36
C PRO A 95 45.38 -6.61 -9.75
N VAL A 96 46.63 -6.15 -9.83
CA VAL A 96 47.32 -5.82 -11.10
C VAL A 96 47.44 -7.05 -12.01
N ALA A 97 47.55 -8.25 -11.45
CA ALA A 97 47.57 -9.49 -12.21
C ALA A 97 46.29 -9.74 -13.02
N ALA A 98 45.14 -9.26 -12.53
CA ALA A 98 43.85 -9.43 -13.20
C ALA A 98 43.45 -8.19 -13.99
N TRP A 99 43.59 -7.01 -13.39
CA TRP A 99 43.04 -5.74 -13.88
C TRP A 99 44.10 -4.71 -14.28
N GLY A 100 45.39 -5.05 -14.16
CA GLY A 100 46.49 -4.21 -14.65
C GLY A 100 46.37 -3.87 -16.13
N ASP A 101 47.03 -2.80 -16.55
CA ASP A 101 47.23 -2.52 -17.97
C ASP A 101 48.37 -3.41 -18.49
N PRO A 102 48.11 -4.35 -19.41
CA PRO A 102 49.13 -5.27 -19.90
C PRO A 102 50.22 -4.55 -20.70
N ILE A 103 51.48 -4.91 -20.41
CA ILE A 103 52.67 -4.36 -21.07
C ILE A 103 52.70 -4.75 -22.56
N SER A 104 52.26 -5.96 -22.88
CA SER A 104 52.21 -6.52 -24.24
C SER A 104 50.86 -7.16 -24.51
N SER A 105 50.36 -7.00 -25.74
CA SER A 105 49.15 -7.65 -26.25
C SER A 105 49.46 -8.96 -26.98
N GLU A 106 50.73 -9.25 -27.29
CA GLU A 106 51.16 -10.45 -28.01
C GLU A 106 51.42 -11.65 -27.08
N HIS A 107 51.86 -11.37 -25.86
CA HIS A 107 52.04 -12.37 -24.81
C HIS A 107 51.63 -11.77 -23.46
N ILE A 108 50.99 -12.58 -22.61
CA ILE A 108 50.64 -12.18 -21.25
C ILE A 108 51.92 -12.16 -20.42
N VAL A 109 52.31 -10.98 -19.94
CA VAL A 109 53.44 -10.82 -19.00
C VAL A 109 52.86 -10.79 -17.59
N PRO A 110 53.13 -11.79 -16.74
CA PRO A 110 52.74 -11.70 -15.33
C PRO A 110 53.48 -10.53 -14.67
N PRO A 111 52.83 -9.79 -13.75
CA PRO A 111 53.47 -8.70 -13.03
C PRO A 111 54.69 -9.19 -12.23
N GLU A 112 55.69 -8.32 -12.05
CA GLU A 112 56.88 -8.71 -11.27
C GLU A 112 56.52 -8.88 -9.79
N PRO A 113 57.18 -9.81 -9.06
CA PRO A 113 56.89 -10.04 -7.65
C PRO A 113 57.08 -8.84 -6.72
N ASN A 114 57.83 -7.82 -7.16
CA ASN A 114 58.15 -6.62 -6.38
C ASN A 114 57.43 -5.36 -6.88
N ASP A 115 56.60 -5.47 -7.92
CA ASP A 115 55.77 -4.35 -8.39
C ASP A 115 54.55 -4.16 -7.48
N ASP A 116 53.89 -3.02 -7.62
CA ASP A 116 52.66 -2.73 -6.89
C ASP A 116 51.58 -3.80 -7.19
N PRO A 117 51.08 -4.51 -6.17
CA PRO A 117 50.18 -5.64 -6.37
C PRO A 117 48.74 -5.23 -6.71
N PHE A 118 48.38 -3.98 -6.43
CA PHE A 118 47.01 -3.47 -6.56
C PHE A 118 46.95 -2.12 -7.27
N ILE A 119 45.89 -1.93 -8.04
CA ILE A 119 45.41 -0.62 -8.49
C ILE A 119 44.43 -0.12 -7.43
N GLU A 120 44.73 1.04 -6.86
CA GLU A 120 43.88 1.67 -5.83
C GLU A 120 42.73 2.45 -6.48
N ASP A 121 41.70 2.76 -5.70
CA ASP A 121 40.58 3.63 -6.08
C ASP A 121 39.82 3.26 -7.36
N VAL A 122 39.77 1.97 -7.71
CA VAL A 122 39.01 1.48 -8.88
C VAL A 122 37.53 1.36 -8.52
N PHE A 123 36.65 1.90 -9.37
CA PHE A 123 35.20 1.80 -9.19
C PHE A 123 34.70 0.38 -9.41
N PHE A 124 33.97 -0.17 -8.42
CA PHE A 124 33.27 -1.43 -8.58
C PHE A 124 31.76 -1.27 -8.51
N SER A 125 31.26 -0.36 -7.68
CA SER A 125 29.82 -0.29 -7.46
C SER A 125 29.32 0.98 -6.79
N PHE A 126 28.00 1.02 -6.57
CA PHE A 126 27.32 2.07 -5.83
C PHE A 126 26.73 1.55 -4.53
N GLN A 127 26.90 2.35 -3.47
CA GLN A 127 26.00 2.38 -2.33
C GLN A 127 24.89 3.38 -2.64
N ILE A 128 23.65 2.92 -2.63
CA ILE A 128 22.45 3.70 -2.95
C ILE A 128 21.67 3.88 -1.65
N VAL A 129 21.54 5.13 -1.23
CA VAL A 129 20.81 5.53 -0.02
C VAL A 129 19.78 6.60 -0.36
N PRO A 130 18.75 6.86 0.45
CA PRO A 130 17.86 8.00 0.23
C PRO A 130 18.63 9.32 0.19
N ALA A 131 18.26 10.20 -0.73
CA ALA A 131 18.92 11.50 -0.92
C ALA A 131 18.75 12.44 0.28
N GLU A 132 17.55 12.46 0.85
CA GLU A 132 17.23 13.14 2.10
C GLU A 132 16.70 12.12 3.09
N GLN A 133 17.37 11.97 4.23
CA GLN A 133 16.79 11.22 5.35
C GLN A 133 15.64 12.04 5.93
N PRO A 134 14.45 11.45 6.14
CA PRO A 134 13.33 12.18 6.72
C PRO A 134 13.72 12.69 8.11
N LYS A 135 13.53 13.99 8.36
CA LYS A 135 13.87 14.56 9.67
C LYS A 135 13.07 13.83 10.74
N PRO A 136 13.63 13.59 11.94
CA PRO A 136 12.86 13.05 13.05
C PRO A 136 11.64 13.93 13.33
N GLY A 137 10.43 13.40 13.09
CA GLY A 137 9.17 14.13 13.27
C GLY A 137 8.50 14.63 11.98
N GLU A 138 9.12 14.49 10.81
CA GLU A 138 8.43 14.64 9.52
C GLU A 138 7.70 13.32 9.21
N THR A 139 6.41 13.26 9.55
CA THR A 139 5.49 12.30 8.93
C THR A 139 5.18 12.78 7.51
N ASP A 140 5.15 11.87 6.54
CA ASP A 140 4.59 12.18 5.23
C ASP A 140 3.21 12.83 5.40
N VAL A 141 2.96 13.88 4.63
CA VAL A 141 1.66 14.54 4.63
C VAL A 141 0.66 13.55 4.04
N ILE A 142 -0.02 12.80 4.89
CA ILE A 142 -1.22 12.09 4.49
C ILE A 142 -2.24 13.19 4.21
N GLY A 143 -2.58 13.37 2.93
CA GLY A 143 -3.64 14.28 2.53
C GLY A 143 -4.87 14.01 3.39
N VAL A 144 -5.44 15.07 3.97
CA VAL A 144 -6.60 14.94 4.86
C VAL A 144 -7.73 14.21 4.11
N GLU A 145 -7.79 14.32 2.77
CA GLU A 145 -8.70 13.56 1.92
C GLU A 145 -8.67 12.03 2.14
N HIS A 146 -7.53 11.46 2.56
CA HIS A 146 -7.39 10.03 2.84
C HIS A 146 -7.75 9.64 4.29
N LEU A 147 -7.85 10.64 5.17
CA LEU A 147 -8.23 10.49 6.58
C LEU A 147 -9.69 10.88 6.83
N LEU A 148 -10.35 11.50 5.86
CA LEU A 148 -11.77 11.79 5.93
C LEU A 148 -12.54 10.48 5.84
N TYR A 149 -13.32 10.22 6.89
CA TYR A 149 -14.37 9.22 6.87
C TYR A 149 -15.44 9.68 5.88
N ASP A 150 -15.44 9.10 4.68
CA ASP A 150 -16.44 9.39 3.66
C ASP A 150 -17.71 8.58 3.98
N THR A 151 -18.73 9.26 4.50
CA THR A 151 -20.06 8.66 4.61
C THR A 151 -20.69 8.67 3.23
N LEU A 152 -20.57 7.57 2.50
CA LEU A 152 -21.41 7.36 1.33
C LEU A 152 -22.88 7.33 1.81
N PRO A 153 -23.73 8.28 1.37
CA PRO A 153 -25.15 8.17 1.65
C PRO A 153 -25.65 6.89 0.99
N ILE A 154 -26.19 5.98 1.80
CA ILE A 154 -26.92 4.83 1.29
C ILE A 154 -28.27 5.39 0.82
N ASP A 155 -28.45 5.49 -0.49
CA ASP A 155 -29.77 5.78 -1.07
C ASP A 155 -30.77 4.75 -0.53
N ASN A 156 -31.87 5.23 0.06
CA ASN A 156 -32.90 4.42 0.72
C ASN A 156 -32.44 3.67 1.99
N SER A 157 -31.52 4.22 2.80
CA SER A 157 -31.19 3.64 4.12
C SER A 157 -32.40 3.46 5.02
N TYR A 158 -33.45 4.26 4.79
CA TYR A 158 -34.76 4.15 5.40
C TYR A 158 -35.80 4.10 4.29
N ILE A 159 -36.52 2.99 4.16
CA ILE A 159 -37.73 2.91 3.35
C ILE A 159 -38.81 3.63 4.14
N TRP A 160 -38.87 4.95 4.01
CA TRP A 160 -40.02 5.71 4.51
C TRP A 160 -41.21 5.43 3.60
N GLU A 161 -41.93 4.36 3.89
CA GLU A 161 -43.22 4.12 3.26
C GLU A 161 -44.19 5.22 3.71
N THR A 162 -44.97 5.75 2.76
CA THR A 162 -46.04 6.68 3.10
C THR A 162 -47.11 5.89 3.83
N ILE A 163 -47.14 6.01 5.16
CA ILE A 163 -48.21 5.44 5.98
C ILE A 163 -49.51 6.11 5.54
N ALA A 164 -50.46 5.33 5.04
CA ALA A 164 -51.77 5.86 4.66
C ALA A 164 -52.42 6.54 5.86
N ALA A 165 -53.10 7.67 5.62
CA ALA A 165 -53.86 8.33 6.66
C ALA A 165 -54.91 7.37 7.23
N PHE A 166 -55.07 7.37 8.55
CA PHE A 166 -56.07 6.55 9.21
C PHE A 166 -57.47 6.95 8.73
N ILE A 167 -58.24 6.00 8.19
CA ILE A 167 -59.62 6.21 7.72
C ILE A 167 -60.55 5.46 8.67
N PRO A 168 -61.47 6.15 9.38
CA PRO A 168 -62.41 5.48 10.27
C PRO A 168 -63.43 4.65 9.49
N ASP A 169 -63.74 3.47 10.01
CA ASP A 169 -64.79 2.61 9.50
C ASP A 169 -66.17 3.27 9.74
N ALA A 170 -66.74 3.78 8.65
CA ALA A 170 -68.04 4.47 8.67
C ALA A 170 -69.22 3.53 8.94
N SER A 171 -69.00 2.20 8.95
CA SER A 171 -70.04 1.21 9.25
C SER A 171 -70.28 1.02 10.76
N LEU A 172 -69.35 1.44 11.61
CA LEU A 172 -69.44 1.34 13.07
C LEU A 172 -70.05 2.62 13.66
N THR A 173 -71.34 2.58 13.99
CA THR A 173 -72.09 3.79 14.36
C THR A 173 -72.29 3.95 15.86
N THR A 174 -72.14 2.87 16.62
CA THR A 174 -72.28 2.85 18.08
C THR A 174 -70.94 2.63 18.79
N GLU A 175 -70.85 3.02 20.07
CA GLU A 175 -69.65 2.80 20.88
C GLU A 175 -69.41 1.33 21.22
N GLU A 176 -70.47 0.51 21.26
CA GLU A 176 -70.38 -0.94 21.52
C GLU A 176 -69.76 -1.67 20.32
N GLU A 177 -70.24 -1.40 19.10
CA GLU A 177 -69.69 -1.96 17.86
C GLU A 177 -68.20 -1.63 17.67
N LYS A 178 -67.76 -0.43 18.06
CA LYS A 178 -66.34 -0.05 18.01
C LYS A 178 -65.50 -0.84 19.02
N ARG A 179 -66.02 -1.08 20.23
CA ARG A 179 -65.32 -1.84 21.28
C ARG A 179 -65.20 -3.30 20.91
N ASP A 180 -66.25 -3.89 20.36
CA ASP A 180 -66.23 -5.26 19.86
C ASP A 180 -65.18 -5.43 18.76
N ARG A 181 -65.15 -4.50 17.79
CA ARG A 181 -64.13 -4.49 16.73
C ARG A 181 -62.70 -4.38 17.27
N ILE A 182 -62.47 -3.57 18.30
CA ILE A 182 -61.16 -3.45 18.95
C ILE A 182 -60.79 -4.76 19.65
N ASN A 183 -61.72 -5.38 20.36
CA ASN A 183 -61.46 -6.64 21.05
C ASN A 183 -61.07 -7.75 20.05
N GLU A 184 -61.82 -7.87 18.94
CA GLU A 184 -61.53 -8.84 17.89
C GLU A 184 -60.14 -8.64 17.25
N THR A 185 -59.71 -7.39 17.06
CA THR A 185 -58.46 -7.05 16.37
C THR A 185 -57.24 -6.99 17.28
N VAL A 186 -57.43 -6.71 18.58
CA VAL A 186 -56.35 -6.60 19.56
C VAL A 186 -56.01 -7.93 20.20
N GLU A 187 -56.98 -8.83 20.37
CA GLU A 187 -56.74 -10.17 20.93
C GLU A 187 -55.88 -11.03 19.99
N SER A 188 -56.13 -10.97 18.68
CA SER A 188 -55.40 -11.74 17.67
C SER A 188 -54.97 -10.86 16.50
N ASN A 189 -53.67 -10.60 16.37
CA ASN A 189 -53.10 -9.82 15.27
C ASN A 189 -51.80 -10.45 14.79
N SER A 190 -51.83 -11.08 13.61
CA SER A 190 -50.67 -11.78 13.04
C SER A 190 -49.52 -10.84 12.69
N GLU A 191 -49.81 -9.63 12.21
CA GLU A 191 -48.77 -8.65 11.85
C GLU A 191 -47.99 -8.19 13.09
N ARG A 192 -48.68 -8.01 14.22
CA ARG A 192 -48.06 -7.72 15.51
C ARG A 192 -47.19 -8.89 15.97
N ASP A 193 -47.68 -10.12 15.86
CA ASP A 193 -46.93 -11.29 16.32
C ASP A 193 -45.67 -11.52 15.46
N ASP A 194 -45.73 -11.21 14.17
CA ASP A 194 -44.57 -11.21 13.26
C ASP A 194 -43.55 -10.12 13.65
N LEU A 195 -44.01 -8.90 13.97
CA LEU A 195 -43.14 -7.83 14.47
C LEU A 195 -42.48 -8.18 15.81
N LEU A 196 -43.25 -8.75 16.75
CA LEU A 196 -42.73 -9.17 18.05
C LEU A 196 -41.68 -10.28 17.89
N THR A 197 -41.93 -11.24 17.00
CA THR A 197 -40.98 -12.30 16.67
C THR A 197 -39.71 -11.74 16.02
N ALA A 198 -39.84 -10.81 15.07
CA ALA A 198 -38.70 -10.15 14.43
C ALA A 198 -37.85 -9.32 15.42
N LEU A 199 -38.49 -8.75 16.44
CA LEU A 199 -37.82 -8.05 17.54
C LEU A 199 -37.26 -9.00 18.62
N GLY A 200 -37.40 -10.32 18.45
CA GLY A 200 -36.85 -11.34 19.33
C GLY A 200 -37.70 -11.66 20.57
N PHE A 201 -38.96 -11.23 20.59
CA PHE A 201 -39.90 -11.56 21.67
C PHE A 201 -40.55 -12.92 21.44
N ASP A 202 -40.81 -13.62 22.55
CA ASP A 202 -41.60 -14.85 22.58
C ASP A 202 -43.08 -14.48 22.70
N THR A 203 -43.82 -14.60 21.60
CA THR A 203 -45.23 -14.23 21.51
C THR A 203 -46.13 -15.01 22.46
N SER A 204 -45.71 -16.20 22.91
CA SER A 204 -46.44 -16.98 23.93
C SER A 204 -46.44 -16.34 25.32
N LYS A 205 -45.53 -15.38 25.56
CA LYS A 205 -45.38 -14.65 26.82
C LYS A 205 -45.97 -13.24 26.78
N VAL A 206 -46.44 -12.80 25.60
CA VAL A 206 -47.06 -11.49 25.40
C VAL A 206 -48.56 -11.71 25.27
N SER A 207 -49.30 -11.54 26.37
CA SER A 207 -50.76 -11.69 26.37
C SER A 207 -51.44 -10.33 26.45
N ILE A 208 -52.21 -9.98 25.42
CA ILE A 208 -53.12 -8.85 25.45
C ILE A 208 -54.53 -9.40 25.68
N HIS A 209 -55.16 -9.01 26.79
CA HIS A 209 -56.46 -9.53 27.18
C HIS A 209 -57.60 -8.80 26.45
N SER A 210 -58.73 -9.49 26.23
CA SER A 210 -59.95 -8.98 25.57
C SER A 210 -60.72 -7.89 26.35
N GLY A 211 -60.09 -7.25 27.33
CA GLY A 211 -60.64 -6.15 28.13
C GLY A 211 -59.88 -4.83 27.96
N VAL A 212 -58.98 -4.74 26.99
CA VAL A 212 -58.25 -3.50 26.70
C VAL A 212 -59.21 -2.40 26.23
N SER A 213 -60.28 -2.77 25.51
CA SER A 213 -61.29 -1.80 25.08
C SER A 213 -61.98 -1.11 26.26
N ASP A 214 -62.23 -1.82 27.37
CA ASP A 214 -62.88 -1.29 28.57
C ASP A 214 -62.05 -0.22 29.31
N SER A 215 -60.75 -0.16 29.05
CA SER A 215 -59.85 0.85 29.61
C SER A 215 -60.04 2.23 28.97
N PHE A 216 -60.72 2.31 27.83
CA PHE A 216 -60.98 3.57 27.14
C PHE A 216 -62.33 4.17 27.55
N ILE A 217 -62.31 5.44 27.98
CA ILE A 217 -63.50 6.23 28.31
C ILE A 217 -64.39 6.43 27.06
N PHE A 218 -63.76 6.59 25.90
CA PHE A 218 -64.41 6.61 24.57
C PHE A 218 -63.64 5.67 23.65
N ALA A 219 -64.34 4.88 22.84
CA ALA A 219 -63.65 3.95 21.95
C ALA A 219 -62.81 4.74 20.93
N PRO A 220 -61.51 4.41 20.74
CA PRO A 220 -60.70 5.02 19.71
C PRO A 220 -61.32 4.76 18.32
N GLN A 221 -60.96 5.60 17.34
CA GLN A 221 -61.38 5.35 15.97
C GLN A 221 -60.77 4.04 15.48
N VAL A 222 -61.56 3.25 14.76
CA VAL A 222 -61.17 1.94 14.21
C VAL A 222 -61.28 2.02 12.69
N SER A 223 -60.32 1.45 11.96
CA SER A 223 -60.23 1.44 10.50
C SER A 223 -60.49 0.07 9.92
#